data_AF-A0A975U0X3-F1
#
_entry.id   AF-A0A975U0X3-F1
#
_cell.length_a   1.000
_cell.length_b   1.000
_cell.length_c   1.000
_cell.angle_alpha   90.00
_cell.angle_beta   90.00
_cell.angle_gamma   90.00
#
_symmetry.space_group_name_H-M   'P 1'
#
loop_
_entity.id
_entity.type
_entity.pdbx_description
1 polymer ?
#
loop_
_entity_poly.entity_id
_entity_poly.type
_entity_poly.pdbx_seq_one_letter_code
_entity_poly.pdbx_strand_id
1 'polypeptide(L)' 'MRFDMKLGLVVVEFFDDSGEVATTIPSPQKLKAYEAALSGGQAHAPPPLAPAPDKAPSAGTGEPRNGRDGLAVVA' A
#
# COMPACT_ATOMS: atom_id res chain seq x y z
N MET A 1 19.45 -3.15 11.58
CA MET A 1 18.78 -3.84 10.45
C MET A 1 19.16 -5.31 10.52
N ARG A 2 18.18 -6.21 10.47
CA ARG A 2 18.38 -7.67 10.51
C ARG A 2 17.43 -8.38 9.54
N PHE A 3 17.83 -9.54 9.05
CA PHE A 3 16.97 -10.41 8.24
C PHE A 3 16.43 -11.53 9.10
N ASP A 4 15.12 -11.65 9.18
CA ASP A 4 14.45 -12.74 9.89
C ASP A 4 14.23 -13.90 8.92
N MET A 5 15.09 -14.93 9.02
CA MET A 5 15.05 -16.08 8.11
C MET A 5 13.80 -16.95 8.30
N LYS A 6 13.18 -16.93 9.49
CA LYS A 6 11.96 -17.69 9.77
C LYS A 6 10.76 -17.08 9.05
N LEU A 7 10.72 -15.76 8.99
CA LEU A 7 9.67 -15.00 8.34
C LEU A 7 9.97 -14.64 6.88
N GLY A 8 11.24 -14.76 6.44
CA GLY A 8 11.69 -14.38 5.12
C GLY A 8 11.61 -12.87 4.86
N LEU A 9 11.73 -12.05 5.91
CA LEU A 9 11.56 -10.60 5.83
C LEU A 9 12.72 -9.83 6.46
N VAL A 10 12.91 -8.60 5.98
CA VAL A 10 13.85 -7.64 6.54
C VAL A 10 13.17 -6.87 7.66
N VAL A 11 13.80 -6.82 8.82
CA VAL A 11 13.41 -5.98 9.95
C VAL A 11 14.40 -4.82 10.08
N VAL A 12 13.88 -3.61 10.01
CA VAL A 12 14.60 -2.37 10.28
C VAL A 12 14.28 -1.92 11.69
N GLU A 13 15.30 -1.65 12.48
CA GLU A 13 15.19 -1.14 13.85
C GLU A 13 15.77 0.27 13.86
N PHE A 14 15.00 1.20 14.41
CA PHE A 14 15.38 2.60 14.58
C PHE A 14 15.66 2.80 16.07
N PHE A 15 16.81 3.37 16.37
CA PHE A 15 17.27 3.59 17.73
C PHE A 15 17.11 5.07 18.09
N ASP A 16 16.75 5.34 19.34
CA ASP A 16 16.76 6.69 19.93
C ASP A 16 18.21 7.11 20.28
N ASP A 17 18.43 8.38 20.65
CA ASP A 17 19.70 8.90 21.17
C ASP A 17 20.23 8.10 22.38
N SER A 18 19.34 7.42 23.12
CA SER A 18 19.70 6.54 24.24
C SER A 18 20.26 5.17 23.81
N GLY A 19 20.21 4.83 22.52
CA GLY A 19 20.60 3.52 21.99
C GLY A 19 19.51 2.43 22.11
N GLU A 20 18.32 2.79 22.59
CA GLU A 20 17.17 1.89 22.71
C GLU A 20 16.36 1.87 21.40
N VAL A 21 15.70 0.74 21.09
CA VAL A 21 14.86 0.63 19.89
C VAL A 21 13.59 1.47 20.06
N ALA A 22 13.50 2.58 19.33
CA ALA A 22 12.35 3.48 19.32
C ALA A 22 11.21 2.95 18.43
N THR A 23 11.54 2.40 17.26
CA THR A 23 10.54 1.85 16.32
C THR A 23 11.12 0.76 15.43
N THR A 24 10.25 -0.10 14.90
CA THR A 24 10.63 -1.18 13.99
C THR A 24 9.73 -1.21 12.76
N ILE A 25 10.32 -1.57 11.62
CA ILE A 25 9.61 -1.83 10.37
C ILE A 25 9.95 -3.24 9.91
N PRO A 26 8.99 -4.18 9.86
CA PRO A 26 7.58 -4.05 10.28
C PRO A 26 7.41 -3.82 11.79
N SER A 27 6.24 -3.31 12.20
CA SER A 27 5.91 -3.11 13.61
C SER A 27 5.80 -4.45 14.35
N PRO A 28 5.94 -4.49 15.69
CA PRO A 28 5.86 -5.73 16.45
C PRO A 28 4.54 -6.48 16.26
N GLN A 29 3.41 -5.75 16.13
CA GLN A 29 2.11 -6.34 15.86
C GLN A 29 2.05 -7.02 14.48
N LYS A 30 2.66 -6.41 13.46
CA LYS A 30 2.75 -7.00 12.12
C LYS A 30 3.64 -8.23 12.11
N LEU A 31 4.78 -8.20 12.81
CA LEU A 31 5.65 -9.36 12.96
C LEU A 31 4.88 -10.55 13.57
N LYS A 32 4.12 -10.31 14.64
CA LYS A 32 3.24 -11.34 15.25
C LYS A 32 2.21 -11.89 14.25
N ALA A 33 1.63 -11.04 13.41
CA ALA A 33 0.68 -11.47 12.39
C ALA A 33 1.35 -12.36 11.33
N TYR A 34 2.58 -12.03 10.89
CA TYR A 34 3.36 -12.87 9.99
C TYR A 34 3.70 -14.23 10.62
N GLU A 35 4.11 -14.24 11.90
CA GLU A 35 4.38 -15.49 12.63
C GLU A 35 3.15 -16.39 12.76
N ALA A 36 1.99 -15.80 13.05
CA ALA A 36 0.73 -16.52 13.14
C ALA A 36 0.30 -17.09 11.77
N ALA A 37 0.49 -16.34 10.69
CA ALA A 37 0.18 -16.79 9.33
C ALA A 37 1.05 -18.00 8.91
N LEU A 38 2.32 -18.02 9.30
CA LEU A 38 3.22 -19.14 9.00
C LEU A 38 2.92 -20.39 9.84
N SER A 39 2.47 -20.23 11.08
CA SER A 39 2.19 -21.35 11.99
C SER A 39 0.83 -22.01 11.71
N GLY A 40 -0.12 -21.29 11.11
CA GLY A 40 -1.50 -21.73 10.93
C GLY A 40 -1.82 -22.55 9.67
N GLY A 41 -0.84 -22.79 8.78
CA GLY A 41 -1.05 -23.57 7.54
C GLY A 41 -2.02 -22.98 6.52
N GLN A 42 -2.69 -21.87 6.85
CA GLN A 42 -3.58 -21.17 5.94
C GLN A 42 -2.79 -20.03 5.30
N ALA A 43 -2.33 -20.26 4.07
CA ALA A 43 -1.75 -19.25 3.21
C ALA A 43 -2.81 -18.15 2.93
N HIS A 44 -2.98 -17.22 3.87
CA HIS A 44 -3.66 -15.96 3.59
C HIS A 44 -2.71 -15.17 2.71
N ALA A 45 -3.08 -15.08 1.43
CA ALA A 45 -2.37 -14.29 0.43
C ALA A 45 -2.04 -12.90 0.99
N PRO A 46 -0.88 -12.32 0.62
CA PRO A 46 -0.53 -10.98 1.06
C PRO A 46 -1.71 -10.03 0.76
N PRO A 47 -2.06 -9.13 1.68
CA PRO A 47 -3.08 -8.13 1.39
C PRO A 47 -2.68 -7.41 0.11
N PRO A 48 -3.62 -7.14 -0.82
CA PRO A 48 -3.29 -6.45 -2.05
C PRO A 48 -2.56 -5.16 -1.69
N LEU A 49 -1.38 -4.97 -2.28
CA LEU A 49 -0.71 -3.68 -2.28
C LEU A 49 -1.76 -2.68 -2.74
N ALA A 50 -2.25 -1.83 -1.83
CA ALA A 50 -3.15 -0.76 -2.21
C ALA A 50 -2.49 -0.05 -3.40
N PRO A 51 -3.21 0.17 -4.50
CA PRO A 51 -2.63 0.84 -5.65
C PRO A 51 -2.01 2.14 -5.15
N ALA A 52 -0.72 2.33 -5.45
CA ALA A 52 -0.06 3.61 -5.23
C ALA A 52 -1.00 4.68 -5.81
N PRO A 53 -1.26 5.80 -5.10
CA PRO A 53 -2.06 6.87 -5.68
C PRO A 53 -1.40 7.27 -6.99
N ASP A 54 -2.06 6.89 -8.08
CA ASP A 54 -1.71 7.27 -9.44
C ASP A 54 -1.56 8.79 -9.40
N LYS A 55 -0.43 9.29 -9.89
CA LYS A 55 -0.19 10.72 -10.04
C LYS A 55 -1.47 11.35 -10.59
N ALA A 56 -2.15 12.15 -9.77
CA ALA A 56 -3.20 13.01 -10.27
C ALA A 56 -2.62 13.86 -11.40
N PRO A 57 -3.13 13.81 -12.64
CA PRO A 57 -2.87 14.89 -13.57
C PRO A 57 -3.61 16.11 -13.02
N SER A 58 -2.84 16.99 -12.37
CA SER A 58 -3.32 18.29 -11.93
C SER A 58 -3.57 19.16 -13.17
N ALA A 59 -4.82 19.60 -13.28
CA ALA A 59 -5.31 20.79 -14.00
C ALA A 59 -5.10 20.89 -15.52
N GLY A 60 -6.15 20.53 -16.26
CA GLY A 60 -6.53 21.18 -17.51
C GLY A 60 -7.93 21.79 -17.36
N THR A 61 -7.99 23.04 -16.92
CA THR A 61 -9.20 23.89 -16.90
C THR A 61 -9.82 23.98 -18.30
N GLY A 62 -11.13 23.69 -18.41
CA GLY A 62 -11.89 23.88 -19.66
C GLY A 62 -13.39 23.57 -19.52
N GLU A 63 -14.14 24.54 -19.00
CA GLU A 63 -15.60 24.82 -19.04
C GLU A 63 -16.64 23.73 -19.45
N PRO A 64 -17.79 23.65 -18.75
CA PRO A 64 -18.98 22.97 -19.24
C PRO A 64 -19.77 23.89 -20.19
N ARG A 65 -19.88 23.53 -21.47
CA ARG A 65 -20.90 24.12 -22.36
C ARG A 65 -21.79 23.04 -22.96
N ASN A 66 -22.94 22.89 -22.30
CA ASN A 66 -24.16 22.37 -22.85
C ASN A 66 -24.54 23.23 -24.09
N GLY A 67 -24.48 22.63 -25.28
CA GLY A 67 -24.73 23.29 -26.55
C GLY A 67 -25.06 22.27 -27.63
N ARG A 68 -26.33 22.30 -28.04
CA ARG A 68 -26.95 21.61 -29.18
C ARG A 68 -26.03 21.59 -30.41
N ASP A 69 -25.99 20.48 -31.15
CA ASP A 69 -26.10 20.46 -32.62
C ASP A 69 -26.36 19.03 -33.14
N GLY A 70 -27.29 18.93 -34.10
CA GLY A 70 -27.99 17.70 -34.45
C GLY A 70 -27.24 16.71 -35.34
N LEU A 71 -27.63 15.44 -35.21
CA LEU A 71 -27.37 14.41 -36.20
C LEU A 71 -28.71 13.78 -36.61
N ALA A 72 -29.14 14.13 -37.83
CA ALA A 72 -30.26 13.49 -38.49
C ALA A 72 -29.88 12.06 -38.90
N VAL A 73 -30.72 11.08 -38.56
CA VAL A 73 -30.90 9.88 -39.39
C VAL A 73 -32.39 9.52 -39.34
N VAL A 74 -33.04 9.70 -40.48
CA VAL A 74 -34.39 9.25 -40.81
C VAL A 74 -34.43 7.72 -40.88
N ALA A 75 -35.44 7.12 -40.27
CA ALA A 75 -35.99 5.81 -40.62
C ALA A 75 -37.51 5.85 -40.43
#